data_AF-A0A1V4RE98-F1
#
_entry.id   AF-A0A1V4RE98-F1
#
_cell.length_a   1.000
_cell.length_b   1.000
_cell.length_c   1.000
_cell.angle_alpha   90.00
_cell.angle_beta   90.00
_cell.angle_gamma   90.00
#
_symmetry.space_group_name_H-M   'P 1'
#
loop_
_entity.id
_entity.type
_entity.pdbx_description
1 polymer ?
#
loop_
_entity_poly.entity_id
_entity_poly.type
_entity_poly.pdbx_seq_one_letter_code
_entity_poly.pdbx_strand_id
1 'polypeptide(L)'
;KKSKLLYYIPISAKTGQNLEDLVEAVKENLPVGHPLYERDAVTDFPLKFRAADVIREKLFLKLKKELPHSIAVEIEGIEDRGKIVYIDTNIYVNRTSQKRIVIGKGAELIRDIGTASRIELESIFGKKVYLDTHVKVLSDWQKKPRILKSLGYDDTY
;
A
#
# COMPACT_ATOMS: atom_id res chain seq x y z
N LYS A 1 -14.14 -20.00 30.10
CA LYS A 1 -12.86 -20.74 30.02
C LYS A 1 -11.80 -19.78 29.49
N LYS A 2 -10.76 -19.43 30.27
CA LYS A 2 -9.64 -18.62 29.75
C LYS A 2 -8.93 -19.45 28.67
N SER A 3 -8.82 -18.90 27.46
CA SER A 3 -8.00 -19.48 26.39
C SER A 3 -6.58 -19.66 26.93
N LYS A 4 -6.04 -20.89 26.85
CA LYS A 4 -4.67 -21.18 27.28
C LYS A 4 -3.74 -20.68 26.18
N LEU A 5 -2.83 -19.77 26.52
CA LEU A 5 -1.78 -19.35 25.60
C LEU A 5 -0.98 -20.58 25.19
N LEU A 6 -0.97 -20.90 23.89
CA LEU A 6 -0.31 -22.09 23.35
C LEU A 6 1.20 -21.88 23.23
N TYR A 7 1.63 -20.68 22.82
CA TYR A 7 3.03 -20.33 22.62
C TYR A 7 3.34 -18.91 23.12
N TYR A 8 4.56 -18.71 23.61
CA TYR A 8 5.15 -17.41 23.86
C TYR A 8 6.55 -17.39 23.22
N ILE A 9 6.68 -16.69 22.10
CA ILE A 9 7.91 -16.63 21.31
C ILE A 9 8.28 -15.15 21.15
N PRO A 10 9.31 -14.63 21.84
CA PRO A 10 9.77 -13.27 21.62
C PRO A 10 10.48 -13.19 20.27
N ILE A 11 10.06 -12.28 19.38
CA ILE A 11 10.64 -12.14 18.03
C ILE A 11 11.16 -10.73 17.76
N SER A 12 12.00 -10.60 16.74
CA SER A 12 12.33 -9.32 16.12
C SER A 12 12.29 -9.41 14.60
N ALA A 13 11.19 -8.96 14.00
CA ALA A 13 11.00 -8.94 12.54
C ALA A 13 12.09 -8.14 11.80
N LYS A 14 12.67 -7.12 12.47
CA LYS A 14 13.74 -6.30 11.90
C LYS A 14 15.08 -7.03 11.81
N THR A 15 15.39 -7.88 12.78
CA THR A 15 16.70 -8.57 12.87
C THR A 15 16.63 -10.03 12.44
N GLY A 16 15.42 -10.57 12.29
CA GLY A 16 15.19 -12.00 12.03
C GLY A 16 15.14 -12.86 13.30
N GLN A 17 15.37 -12.29 14.49
CA GLN A 17 15.43 -13.08 15.73
C GLN A 17 14.14 -13.89 15.95
N ASN A 18 14.31 -15.20 16.10
CA ASN A 18 13.28 -16.19 16.39
C ASN A 18 12.13 -16.26 15.35
N LEU A 19 12.37 -15.81 14.11
CA LEU A 19 11.37 -15.95 13.05
C LEU A 19 11.19 -17.41 12.63
N GLU A 20 12.26 -18.21 12.63
CA GLU A 20 12.19 -19.64 12.34
C GLU A 20 11.34 -20.39 13.37
N ASP A 21 11.53 -20.10 14.66
CA ASP A 21 10.75 -20.70 15.76
C ASP A 21 9.25 -20.36 15.62
N LEU A 22 8.95 -19.12 15.22
CA LEU A 22 7.57 -18.71 14.93
C LEU A 22 6.99 -19.48 13.74
N VAL A 23 7.75 -19.61 12.65
CA VAL A 23 7.31 -20.34 11.46
C VAL A 23 7.02 -21.80 11.79
N GLU A 24 7.88 -22.44 12.60
CA GLU A 24 7.69 -23.84 12.98
C GLU A 24 6.47 -24.03 13.88
N ALA A 25 6.30 -23.16 14.89
CA ALA A 25 5.10 -23.19 15.73
C ALA A 25 3.81 -22.98 14.90
N VAL A 26 3.83 -22.14 13.87
CA VAL A 26 2.69 -22.00 12.95
C VAL A 26 2.44 -23.29 12.17
N LYS A 27 3.49 -23.90 11.60
CA LYS A 27 3.37 -25.14 10.82
C LYS A 27 2.81 -26.30 11.63
N GLU A 28 3.24 -26.48 12.88
CA GLU A 28 2.73 -27.53 13.77
C GLU A 28 1.21 -27.44 14.01
N ASN A 29 0.62 -26.26 13.81
CA ASN A 29 -0.80 -26.00 14.03
C ASN A 29 -1.60 -25.82 12.73
N LEU A 30 -0.96 -25.92 11.56
CA LEU A 30 -1.67 -25.86 10.29
C LEU A 30 -2.41 -27.19 10.02
N PRO A 31 -3.68 -27.14 9.60
CA PRO A 31 -4.38 -28.35 9.18
C PRO A 31 -3.75 -28.92 7.91
N VAL A 32 -3.72 -30.25 7.82
CA VAL A 32 -3.33 -30.94 6.57
C VAL A 32 -4.35 -30.60 5.49
N GLY A 33 -3.87 -30.17 4.32
CA GLY A 33 -4.74 -29.79 3.21
C GLY A 33 -3.98 -29.72 1.89
N HIS A 34 -4.74 -29.58 0.79
CA HIS A 34 -4.17 -29.35 -0.52
C HIS A 34 -3.72 -27.88 -0.68
N PRO A 35 -2.70 -27.60 -1.51
CA PRO A 35 -2.35 -26.22 -1.84
C PRO A 35 -3.56 -25.49 -2.43
N LEU A 36 -3.93 -24.36 -1.82
CA LEU A 36 -5.00 -23.49 -2.31
C LEU A 36 -4.51 -22.49 -3.37
N TYR A 37 -3.20 -22.24 -3.42
CA TYR A 37 -2.53 -21.33 -4.33
C TYR A 37 -1.36 -22.05 -5.03
N GLU A 38 -0.95 -21.53 -6.19
CA GLU A 38 0.24 -22.02 -6.88
C GLU A 38 1.50 -21.81 -6.02
N ARG A 39 2.50 -22.69 -6.16
CA ARG A 39 3.71 -22.66 -5.33
C ARG A 39 4.52 -21.37 -5.48
N ASP A 40 4.43 -20.73 -6.64
CA ASP A 40 5.17 -19.52 -6.97
C ASP A 40 4.31 -18.24 -6.81
N ALA A 41 3.06 -18.38 -6.36
CA ALA A 41 2.20 -17.24 -6.11
C ALA A 41 2.70 -16.47 -4.87
N VAL A 42 3.33 -15.32 -5.11
CA VAL A 42 3.84 -14.46 -4.03
C VAL A 42 2.69 -13.72 -3.32
N THR A 43 1.62 -13.37 -4.03
CA THR A 43 0.41 -12.76 -3.47
C THR A 43 -0.76 -12.84 -4.45
N ASP A 44 -1.99 -12.98 -3.95
CA ASP A 44 -3.24 -12.77 -4.67
C ASP A 44 -3.72 -11.31 -4.59
N PHE A 45 -2.97 -10.44 -3.91
CA PHE A 45 -3.32 -9.04 -3.70
C PHE A 45 -3.22 -8.23 -5.00
N PRO A 46 -4.31 -7.57 -5.43
CA PRO A 46 -4.32 -6.83 -6.69
C PRO A 46 -3.21 -5.78 -6.80
N LEU A 47 -2.48 -5.76 -7.93
CA LEU A 47 -1.36 -4.84 -8.19
C LEU A 47 -1.73 -3.37 -7.99
N LYS A 48 -2.98 -2.98 -8.24
CA LYS A 48 -3.49 -1.63 -7.98
C LYS A 48 -3.34 -1.22 -6.51
N PHE A 49 -3.59 -2.12 -5.58
CA PHE A 49 -3.51 -1.82 -4.14
C PHE A 49 -2.05 -1.79 -3.70
N ARG A 50 -1.23 -2.71 -4.22
CA ARG A 50 0.22 -2.66 -3.99
C ARG A 50 0.83 -1.35 -4.49
N ALA A 51 0.43 -0.87 -5.67
CA ALA A 51 0.88 0.42 -6.18
C ALA A 51 0.41 1.60 -5.32
N ALA A 52 -0.86 1.57 -4.86
CA ALA A 52 -1.37 2.56 -3.92
C ALA A 52 -0.57 2.56 -2.60
N ASP A 53 -0.20 1.39 -2.09
CA ASP A 53 0.55 1.22 -0.84
C ASP A 53 1.96 1.79 -0.93
N VAL A 54 2.68 1.54 -2.03
CA VAL A 54 4.00 2.14 -2.28
C VAL A 54 3.92 3.66 -2.17
N ILE A 55 2.96 4.28 -2.86
CA ILE A 55 2.79 5.73 -2.86
C ILE A 55 2.37 6.22 -1.47
N ARG A 56 1.48 5.49 -0.78
CA ARG A 56 1.03 5.83 0.58
C ARG A 56 2.17 5.75 1.59
N GLU A 57 3.06 4.78 1.48
CA GLU A 57 4.27 4.68 2.30
C GLU A 57 5.17 5.91 2.09
N LYS A 58 5.40 6.33 0.84
CA LYS A 58 6.25 7.49 0.57
C LYS A 58 5.63 8.80 1.07
N LEU A 59 4.30 8.93 0.95
CA LEU A 59 3.55 10.00 1.60
C LEU A 59 3.71 9.93 3.12
N PHE A 60 3.57 8.75 3.73
CA PHE A 60 3.66 8.56 5.16
C PHE A 60 5.03 8.97 5.74
N LEU A 61 6.12 8.60 5.05
CA LEU A 61 7.48 8.92 5.47
C LEU A 61 7.82 10.41 5.36
N LYS A 62 7.15 11.15 4.47
CA LYS A 62 7.46 12.56 4.17
C LYS A 62 6.51 13.55 4.84
N LEU A 63 5.26 13.16 5.05
CA LEU A 63 4.27 13.99 5.71
C LEU A 63 4.42 13.88 7.24
N LYS A 64 3.97 14.92 7.96
CA LYS A 64 4.10 15.03 9.42
C LYS A 64 2.72 15.16 10.07
N LYS A 65 2.68 14.98 11.40
CA LYS A 65 1.47 15.11 12.24
C LYS A 65 0.39 14.12 11.77
N GLU A 66 -0.88 14.50 11.87
CA GLU A 66 -2.04 13.68 11.49
C GLU A 66 -2.29 13.60 9.97
N LEU A 67 -1.49 14.29 9.15
CA LEU A 67 -1.73 14.35 7.72
C LEU A 67 -1.65 12.98 7.00
N PRO A 68 -0.68 12.08 7.31
CA PRO A 68 -0.62 10.75 6.73
C PRO A 68 -1.89 9.91 6.94
N HIS A 69 -2.64 10.16 8.01
CA HIS A 69 -3.87 9.42 8.34
C HIS A 69 -5.13 10.01 7.70
N SER A 70 -5.03 11.18 7.07
CA SER A 70 -6.16 11.89 6.44
C SER A 70 -6.07 11.97 4.91
N ILE A 71 -5.20 11.15 4.33
CA ILE A 71 -5.01 11.00 2.89
C ILE A 71 -5.49 9.63 2.40
N ALA A 72 -5.94 9.58 1.15
CA ALA A 72 -6.21 8.34 0.44
C ALA A 72 -5.46 8.34 -0.90
N VAL A 73 -4.98 7.17 -1.30
CA VAL A 73 -4.34 6.95 -2.60
C VAL A 73 -5.20 5.96 -3.38
N GLU A 74 -5.74 6.41 -4.51
CA GLU A 74 -6.54 5.60 -5.43
C GLU A 74 -5.77 5.48 -6.75
N ILE A 75 -5.61 4.26 -7.25
CA ILE A 75 -5.13 4.01 -8.60
C ILE A 75 -6.36 3.96 -9.52
N GLU A 76 -6.52 4.93 -10.42
CA GLU A 76 -7.63 4.95 -11.37
C GLU A 76 -7.43 3.90 -12.47
N GLY A 77 -6.18 3.69 -12.90
CA GLY A 77 -5.87 2.73 -13.96
C GLY A 77 -4.40 2.36 -14.03
N ILE A 78 -4.14 1.15 -14.55
CA ILE A 78 -2.81 0.65 -14.90
C ILE A 78 -2.89 0.15 -16.33
N GLU A 79 -2.06 0.72 -17.20
CA GLU A 79 -1.97 0.35 -18.62
C GLU A 79 -0.55 -0.11 -18.96
N ASP A 80 -0.41 -1.38 -19.35
CA ASP A 80 0.84 -1.89 -19.88
C ASP A 80 0.97 -1.55 -21.37
N ARG A 81 1.90 -0.64 -21.71
CA ARG A 81 2.18 -0.21 -23.08
C ARG A 81 3.46 -0.85 -23.62
N GLY A 82 3.75 -2.08 -23.19
CA GLY A 82 4.91 -2.85 -23.60
C GLY A 82 6.17 -2.49 -22.81
N LYS A 83 6.89 -1.44 -23.24
CA LYS A 83 8.15 -1.01 -22.60
C LYS A 83 7.92 -0.20 -21.32
N ILE A 84 6.75 0.40 -21.19
CA ILE A 84 6.39 1.30 -20.10
C ILE A 84 5.00 0.96 -19.58
N VAL A 85 4.84 0.99 -18.26
CA VAL A 85 3.56 0.88 -17.57
C VAL A 85 3.11 2.29 -17.20
N TYR A 86 1.92 2.67 -17.63
CA TYR A 86 1.27 3.92 -17.24
C TYR A 86 0.38 3.67 -16.03
N ILE A 87 0.51 4.50 -15.01
CA ILE A 87 -0.27 4.41 -13.77
C ILE A 87 -0.90 5.77 -13.50
N ASP A 88 -2.23 5.84 -13.51
CA ASP A 88 -2.99 7.02 -13.11
C ASP A 88 -3.35 6.94 -11.63
N THR A 89 -2.94 7.96 -10.87
CA THR A 89 -3.11 8.01 -9.42
C THR A 89 -3.77 9.29 -8.95
N ASN A 90 -4.73 9.15 -8.05
CA ASN A 90 -5.27 10.22 -7.23
C ASN A 90 -4.78 10.14 -5.79
N ILE A 91 -4.38 11.30 -5.26
CA ILE A 91 -4.18 11.51 -3.84
C ILE A 91 -5.30 12.43 -3.34
N TYR A 92 -6.21 11.88 -2.53
CA TYR A 92 -7.29 12.63 -1.92
C TYR A 92 -6.88 13.21 -0.57
N VAL A 93 -7.21 14.47 -0.37
CA VAL A 93 -7.09 15.19 0.91
C VAL A 93 -8.43 15.81 1.29
N ASN A 94 -8.67 16.04 2.58
CA ASN A 94 -9.91 16.63 3.06
C ASN A 94 -10.01 18.14 2.85
N ARG A 95 -8.87 18.87 2.80
CA ARG A 95 -8.87 20.35 2.75
C ARG A 95 -7.83 20.92 1.78
N THR A 96 -8.09 22.11 1.24
CA THR A 96 -7.15 22.82 0.35
C THR A 96 -5.81 23.16 1.03
N SER A 97 -5.80 23.39 2.34
CA SER A 97 -4.55 23.54 3.11
C SER A 97 -3.69 22.27 3.05
N GLN A 98 -4.31 21.10 3.19
CA GLN A 98 -3.63 19.81 3.08
C GLN A 98 -3.11 19.57 1.66
N LYS A 99 -3.89 19.91 0.63
CA LYS A 99 -3.44 19.83 -0.77
C LYS A 99 -2.15 20.63 -0.99
N ARG A 100 -2.08 21.86 -0.46
CA ARG A 100 -0.87 22.69 -0.53
C ARG A 100 0.33 22.04 0.18
N ILE A 101 0.11 21.39 1.31
CA ILE A 101 1.17 20.67 2.04
C ILE A 101 1.68 19.48 1.22
N VAL A 102 0.78 18.66 0.68
CA VAL A 102 1.14 17.48 -0.13
C VAL A 102 1.88 17.86 -1.41
N ILE A 103 1.45 18.94 -2.08
CA ILE A 103 2.16 19.44 -3.27
C ILE A 103 3.54 19.98 -2.88
N GLY A 104 3.64 20.72 -1.78
CA GLY A 104 4.88 21.38 -1.36
C GLY A 104 5.18 22.64 -2.18
N LYS A 105 6.20 23.39 -1.76
CA LYS A 105 6.64 24.61 -2.46
C LYS A 105 7.15 24.23 -3.85
N GLY A 106 6.64 24.86 -4.91
CA GLY A 106 7.08 24.57 -6.28
C GLY A 106 6.87 23.12 -6.75
N ALA A 107 5.91 22.40 -6.14
CA ALA A 107 5.66 20.97 -6.36
C ALA A 107 6.83 20.04 -5.95
N GLU A 108 7.74 20.50 -5.09
CA GLU A 108 8.92 19.75 -4.66
C GLU A 108 8.55 18.44 -3.95
N LEU A 109 7.67 18.50 -2.95
CA LEU A 109 7.31 17.33 -2.14
C LEU A 109 6.64 16.24 -2.98
N ILE A 110 5.69 16.61 -3.84
CA ILE A 110 4.99 15.64 -4.68
C ILE A 110 5.90 15.05 -5.75
N ARG A 111 6.87 15.81 -6.28
CA ARG A 111 7.88 15.28 -7.20
C ARG A 111 8.81 14.28 -6.53
N ASP A 112 9.23 14.56 -5.30
CA ASP A 112 10.05 13.63 -4.52
C ASP A 112 9.30 12.32 -4.25
N ILE A 113 8.03 12.42 -3.83
CA ILE A 113 7.16 11.26 -3.60
C ILE A 113 6.95 10.47 -4.89
N GLY A 114 6.63 11.16 -6.00
CA GLY A 114 6.43 10.51 -7.29
C GLY A 114 7.70 9.81 -7.78
N THR A 115 8.86 10.44 -7.59
CA THR A 115 10.16 9.86 -7.97
C THR A 115 10.49 8.62 -7.16
N ALA A 116 10.37 8.69 -5.82
CA ALA A 116 10.61 7.56 -4.94
C ALA A 116 9.64 6.40 -5.21
N SER A 117 8.37 6.71 -5.42
CA SER A 117 7.35 5.69 -5.75
C SER A 117 7.63 5.04 -7.09
N ARG A 118 7.96 5.83 -8.13
CA ARG A 118 8.28 5.31 -9.47
C ARG A 118 9.43 4.31 -9.42
N ILE A 119 10.51 4.61 -8.71
CA ILE A 119 11.69 3.71 -8.62
C ILE A 119 11.29 2.34 -8.08
N GLU A 120 10.50 2.31 -7.01
CA GLU A 120 10.05 1.05 -6.41
C GLU A 120 9.03 0.32 -7.31
N LEU A 121 8.11 1.06 -7.93
CA LEU A 121 7.17 0.48 -8.89
C LEU A 121 7.90 -0.11 -10.11
N GLU A 122 8.97 0.51 -10.60
CA GLU A 122 9.79 -0.09 -11.68
C GLU A 122 10.36 -1.45 -11.27
N SER A 123 10.75 -1.61 -10.00
CA SER A 123 11.19 -2.90 -9.47
C SER A 123 10.05 -3.92 -9.36
N ILE A 124 8.84 -3.48 -9.02
CA ILE A 124 7.66 -4.36 -8.90
C ILE A 124 7.17 -4.82 -10.27
N PHE A 125 7.12 -3.92 -11.26
CA PHE A 125 6.64 -4.22 -12.61
C PHE A 125 7.71 -4.80 -13.54
N GLY A 126 9.00 -4.68 -13.18
CA GLY A 126 10.13 -5.07 -14.04
C GLY A 126 10.21 -4.27 -15.34
N LYS A 127 9.59 -3.08 -15.37
CA LYS A 127 9.43 -2.21 -16.55
C LYS A 127 9.62 -0.76 -16.15
N LYS A 128 9.80 0.12 -17.14
CA LYS A 128 9.70 1.56 -16.88
C LYS A 128 8.29 1.92 -16.46
N VAL A 129 8.16 2.88 -15.55
CA VAL A 129 6.86 3.34 -15.05
C VAL A 129 6.70 4.82 -15.34
N TYR A 130 5.59 5.18 -15.97
CA TYR A 130 5.09 6.54 -16.01
C TYR A 130 4.00 6.66 -14.94
N LEU A 131 4.29 7.42 -13.88
CA LEU A 131 3.37 7.64 -12.78
C LEU A 131 2.74 9.02 -12.93
N ASP A 132 1.46 9.07 -13.31
CA ASP A 132 0.68 10.30 -13.33
C ASP A 132 -0.02 10.48 -11.98
N THR A 133 0.19 11.62 -11.31
CA THR A 133 -0.25 11.82 -9.93
C THR A 133 -0.98 13.14 -9.74
N HIS A 134 -2.25 13.05 -9.35
CA HIS A 134 -3.13 14.19 -9.13
C HIS A 134 -3.51 14.32 -7.66
N VAL A 135 -3.23 15.49 -7.06
CA VAL A 135 -3.70 15.81 -5.70
C VAL A 135 -5.09 16.47 -5.79
N LYS A 136 -6.12 15.79 -5.31
CA LYS A 136 -7.53 16.22 -5.37
C LYS A 136 -8.06 16.53 -3.95
N VAL A 137 -8.81 17.63 -3.80
CA VAL A 137 -9.52 17.92 -2.54
C VAL A 137 -10.88 17.22 -2.61
N LEU A 138 -11.11 16.30 -1.68
CA LEU A 138 -12.37 15.59 -1.54
C LEU A 138 -12.71 15.52 -0.06
N SER A 139 -13.55 16.46 0.41
CA SER A 139 -13.99 16.54 1.80
C SER A 139 -14.71 15.27 2.22
N ASP A 140 -14.38 14.78 3.41
CA ASP A 140 -14.98 13.60 4.04
C ASP A 140 -14.96 12.38 3.11
N TRP A 141 -13.86 12.17 2.39
CA TRP A 141 -13.73 11.03 1.46
C TRP A 141 -13.96 9.68 2.16
N GLN A 142 -13.63 9.60 3.46
CA GLN A 142 -13.86 8.43 4.33
C GLN A 142 -15.34 8.08 4.51
N LYS A 143 -16.26 9.00 4.18
CA LYS A 143 -17.70 8.78 4.22
C LYS A 143 -18.30 8.52 2.84
N LYS A 144 -17.49 8.48 1.78
CA LYS A 144 -17.96 8.31 0.40
C LYS A 144 -17.80 6.85 -0.02
N PRO A 145 -18.90 6.06 -0.13
CA PRO A 145 -18.83 4.62 -0.40
C PRO A 145 -18.06 4.28 -1.68
N ARG A 146 -18.21 5.09 -2.74
CA ARG A 146 -17.47 4.90 -4.00
C ARG A 146 -15.96 4.92 -3.79
N ILE A 147 -15.47 5.84 -2.96
CA ILE A 147 -14.04 6.00 -2.67
C ILE A 147 -13.57 4.86 -1.77
N LEU A 148 -14.33 4.55 -0.71
CA LEU A 148 -13.98 3.42 0.16
C LEU A 148 -13.84 2.11 -0.63
N LYS A 149 -14.77 1.86 -1.55
CA LYS A 149 -14.73 0.70 -2.44
C LYS A 149 -13.49 0.68 -3.33
N SER A 150 -13.12 1.81 -3.95
CA SER A 150 -11.93 1.86 -4.80
C SER A 150 -10.62 1.73 -4.02
N LEU A 151 -10.63 2.07 -2.73
CA LEU A 151 -9.52 1.88 -1.79
C LEU A 151 -9.44 0.47 -1.19
N GLY A 152 -10.41 -0.41 -1.49
CA GLY A 152 -10.43 -1.78 -0.96
C GLY A 152 -10.98 -1.89 0.45
N TYR A 153 -11.75 -0.90 0.92
CA TYR A 153 -12.43 -0.92 2.22
C TYR A 153 -13.89 -1.41 2.13
N ASP A 154 -14.22 -2.28 1.16
CA ASP A 154 -15.50 -2.99 1.15
C ASP A 154 -15.29 -4.46 1.54
N ASP A 155 -16.34 -5.11 2.01
CA ASP A 155 -16.30 -6.50 2.52
C ASP A 155 -16.18 -7.55 1.39
N THR A 156 -15.74 -7.18 0.16
CA THR A 156 -15.68 -8.10 -0.98
C THR A 156 -14.30 -8.68 -1.31
N TYR A 157 -13.42 -8.80 -0.31
CA TYR A 157 -12.17 -9.58 -0.41
C TYR A 157 -12.05 -10.58 0.75
#